data_AF-A0A1Q8QVJ3-F1
#
_entry.id   AF-A0A1Q8QVJ3-F1
#
_cell.length_a   1.000
_cell.length_b   1.000
_cell.length_c   1.000
_cell.angle_alpha   90.00
_cell.angle_beta   90.00
_cell.angle_gamma   90.00
#
_symmetry.space_group_name_H-M   'P 1'
#
loop_
_entity.id
_entity.type
_entity.pdbx_description
1 polymer ?
#
loop_
_entity_poly.entity_id
_entity_poly.type
_entity_poly.pdbx_seq_one_letter_code
_entity_poly.pdbx_strand_id
1 'polypeptide(L)'
;MKDFCFHAADEAAILAALTASGLTTAGMDGSAHPVGEYAYVGQIVETPGQYGPDQTVIVAPVMREGVYAVYRASDEQAAAILAATLPEGVALVDPPAGLPRFGGEWLSGREALTEVQAQACARIDTTAESLCNQVITPGSAQMARYQRKEAQARAFRAAVVPDDPEELAAFRQQYAAIYGEVGITADTPQAVAEVIVAMADAWWAYGDAVEAARLAGKRAVEAAGDLAGIAAAEAAVVWPALPA
;
A
#
# COMPACT_ATOMS: atom_id res chain seq x y z
N MET A 1 -10.43 13.46 11.78
CA MET A 1 -11.28 14.26 10.87
C MET A 1 -10.36 15.05 9.95
N LYS A 2 -10.48 14.84 8.65
CA LYS A 2 -9.64 15.43 7.61
C LYS A 2 -10.53 16.26 6.68
N ASP A 3 -10.09 17.45 6.30
CA ASP A 3 -10.81 18.31 5.38
C ASP A 3 -10.19 18.21 3.98
N PHE A 4 -11.04 17.97 2.96
CA PHE A 4 -10.67 17.86 1.55
C PHE A 4 -11.28 19.00 0.75
N CYS A 5 -10.54 19.56 -0.20
CA CYS A 5 -11.08 20.52 -1.16
C CYS A 5 -11.18 19.89 -2.55
N PHE A 6 -12.40 19.68 -3.02
CA PHE A 6 -12.69 19.27 -4.38
C PHE A 6 -12.86 20.48 -5.27
N HIS A 7 -12.39 20.40 -6.51
CA HIS A 7 -12.66 21.34 -7.59
C HIS A 7 -13.19 20.61 -8.80
N ALA A 8 -14.23 21.16 -9.42
CA ALA A 8 -14.80 20.65 -10.67
C ALA A 8 -15.51 21.76 -11.46
N ALA A 9 -16.00 21.44 -12.65
CA ALA A 9 -16.79 22.39 -13.46
C ALA A 9 -18.13 22.78 -12.80
N ASP A 10 -18.77 21.84 -12.12
CA ASP A 10 -20.04 22.03 -11.42
C ASP A 10 -20.17 21.13 -10.16
N GLU A 11 -21.20 21.38 -9.36
CA GLU A 11 -21.49 20.61 -8.14
C GLU A 11 -21.86 19.15 -8.41
N ALA A 12 -22.49 18.87 -9.57
CA ALA A 12 -22.95 17.52 -9.92
C ALA A 12 -21.75 16.59 -10.13
N ALA A 13 -20.67 17.09 -10.73
CA ALA A 13 -19.42 16.36 -10.90
C ALA A 13 -18.77 15.99 -9.56
N ILE A 14 -18.78 16.90 -8.57
CA ILE A 14 -18.28 16.62 -7.21
C ILE A 14 -19.13 15.55 -6.54
N LEU A 15 -20.47 15.66 -6.62
CA LEU A 15 -21.37 14.67 -6.05
C LEU A 15 -21.15 13.29 -6.68
N ALA A 16 -20.98 13.22 -8.01
CA ALA A 16 -20.67 11.99 -8.72
C ALA A 16 -19.36 11.35 -8.24
N ALA A 17 -18.33 12.16 -7.95
CA ALA A 17 -17.07 11.67 -7.39
C ALA A 17 -17.24 11.09 -5.98
N LEU A 18 -18.03 11.74 -5.13
CA LEU A 18 -18.36 11.19 -3.81
C LEU A 18 -19.17 9.89 -3.93
N THR A 19 -20.14 9.82 -4.85
CA THR A 19 -20.90 8.58 -5.10
C THR A 19 -20.01 7.45 -5.58
N ALA A 20 -19.08 7.71 -6.51
CA ALA A 20 -18.11 6.73 -6.98
C ALA A 20 -17.20 6.23 -5.84
N SER A 21 -16.98 7.06 -4.82
CA SER A 21 -16.22 6.72 -3.62
C SER A 21 -17.07 6.00 -2.55
N GLY A 22 -18.36 5.72 -2.82
CA GLY A 22 -19.29 5.14 -1.86
C GLY A 22 -19.70 6.10 -0.73
N LEU A 23 -19.45 7.39 -0.89
CA LEU A 23 -19.65 8.42 0.12
C LEU A 23 -20.97 9.17 -0.07
N THR A 24 -21.96 8.53 -0.68
CA THR A 24 -23.32 9.05 -0.76
C THR A 24 -24.35 8.04 -0.27
N THR A 25 -25.39 8.52 0.39
CA THR A 25 -26.61 7.77 0.72
C THR A 25 -27.75 8.20 -0.21
N ALA A 26 -28.73 7.32 -0.38
CA ALA A 26 -29.96 7.68 -1.07
C ALA A 26 -30.90 8.46 -0.12
N GLY A 27 -31.33 9.65 -0.55
CA GLY A 27 -32.40 10.41 0.07
C GLY A 27 -33.76 9.73 -0.10
N MET A 28 -34.76 10.22 0.63
CA MET A 28 -36.13 9.66 0.55
C MET A 28 -36.76 9.84 -0.83
N ASP A 29 -36.29 10.80 -1.62
CA ASP A 29 -36.69 11.04 -3.01
C ASP A 29 -35.83 10.28 -4.04
N GLY A 30 -34.87 9.47 -3.57
CA GLY A 30 -33.92 8.74 -4.41
C GLY A 30 -32.72 9.56 -4.89
N SER A 31 -32.60 10.84 -4.50
CA SER A 31 -31.42 11.64 -4.81
C SER A 31 -30.21 11.20 -3.98
N ALA A 32 -29.00 11.35 -4.52
CA ALA A 32 -27.77 11.04 -3.78
C ALA A 32 -27.40 12.22 -2.87
N HIS A 33 -27.18 11.95 -1.59
CA HIS A 33 -26.66 12.92 -0.63
C HIS A 33 -25.32 12.45 -0.08
N PRO A 34 -24.35 13.34 0.19
CA PRO A 34 -23.11 12.96 0.84
C PRO A 34 -23.38 12.32 2.21
N VAL A 35 -22.63 11.25 2.53
CA VAL A 35 -22.66 10.61 3.85
C VAL A 35 -22.02 11.52 4.91
N GLY A 36 -21.10 12.39 4.50
CA GLY A 36 -20.44 13.39 5.35
C GLY A 36 -21.03 14.79 5.24
N GLU A 37 -20.34 15.75 5.84
CA GLU A 37 -20.76 17.15 5.87
C GLU A 37 -19.98 17.96 4.82
N TYR A 38 -20.71 18.60 3.91
CA TYR A 38 -20.14 19.71 3.17
C TYR A 38 -20.05 20.92 4.09
N ALA A 39 -18.82 21.31 4.43
CA ALA A 39 -18.58 22.56 5.13
C ALA A 39 -18.79 23.76 4.18
N TYR A 40 -18.59 23.56 2.88
CA TYR A 40 -18.80 24.56 1.83
C TYR A 40 -19.03 23.88 0.48
N VAL A 41 -19.91 24.44 -0.35
CA VAL A 41 -20.01 24.15 -1.79
C VAL A 41 -20.35 25.44 -2.52
N GLY A 42 -19.58 25.79 -3.56
CA GLY A 42 -19.90 26.95 -4.39
C GLY A 42 -18.72 27.53 -5.15
N GLN A 43 -18.98 28.67 -5.81
CA GLN A 43 -17.95 29.47 -6.46
C GLN A 43 -17.25 30.38 -5.46
N ILE A 44 -15.94 30.55 -5.65
CA ILE A 44 -15.10 31.36 -4.77
C ILE A 44 -14.83 32.70 -5.42
N VAL A 45 -14.90 33.78 -4.65
CA VAL A 45 -14.52 35.11 -5.12
C VAL A 45 -13.00 35.17 -5.28
N GLU A 46 -12.53 35.41 -6.50
CA GLU A 46 -11.11 35.62 -6.79
C GLU A 46 -10.71 37.08 -6.56
N THR A 47 -11.51 38.02 -7.07
CA THR A 47 -11.33 39.45 -6.83
C THR A 47 -12.62 40.02 -6.24
N PRO A 48 -12.58 40.63 -5.03
CA PRO A 48 -13.75 41.24 -4.44
C PRO A 48 -14.34 42.34 -5.32
N GLY A 49 -15.67 42.40 -5.38
CA GLY A 49 -16.37 43.50 -6.01
C GLY A 49 -16.18 44.81 -5.23
N GLN A 50 -16.32 45.94 -5.92
CA GLN A 50 -16.39 47.25 -5.29
C GLN A 50 -17.84 47.72 -5.27
N TYR A 51 -18.30 48.15 -4.10
CA TYR A 51 -19.67 48.57 -3.87
C TYR A 51 -19.72 50.01 -3.39
N GLY A 52 -20.68 50.77 -3.93
CA GLY A 52 -20.99 52.12 -3.47
C GLY A 52 -21.63 52.14 -2.08
N PRO A 53 -21.79 53.34 -1.48
CA PRO A 53 -22.40 53.50 -0.16
C PRO A 53 -23.87 53.04 -0.11
N ASP A 54 -24.53 52.94 -1.26
CA ASP A 54 -25.90 52.44 -1.44
C ASP A 54 -25.94 50.95 -1.88
N GLN A 55 -24.82 50.24 -1.76
CA GLN A 55 -24.62 48.86 -2.23
C GLN A 55 -24.73 48.68 -3.75
N THR A 56 -24.70 49.76 -4.54
CA THR A 56 -24.59 49.62 -5.99
C THR A 56 -23.25 49.01 -6.39
N VAL A 57 -23.28 48.08 -7.34
CA VAL A 57 -22.06 47.43 -7.84
C VAL A 57 -21.31 48.41 -8.73
N ILE A 58 -20.14 48.86 -8.28
CA ILE A 58 -19.22 49.70 -9.07
C ILE A 58 -18.35 48.79 -9.94
N VAL A 59 -17.80 47.73 -9.34
CA VAL A 59 -17.04 46.68 -10.02
C VAL A 59 -17.59 45.35 -9.52
N ALA A 60 -18.04 44.49 -10.43
CA ALA A 60 -18.53 43.17 -10.05
C ALA A 60 -17.38 42.30 -9.50
N PRO A 61 -17.66 41.42 -8.51
CA PRO A 61 -16.67 40.44 -8.09
C PRO A 61 -16.31 39.53 -9.26
N VAL A 62 -15.02 39.19 -9.38
CA VAL A 62 -14.56 38.15 -10.30
C VAL A 62 -14.59 36.84 -9.54
N MET A 63 -15.36 35.88 -10.06
CA MET A 63 -15.44 34.54 -9.50
C MET A 63 -14.36 33.66 -10.12
N ARG A 64 -13.75 32.82 -9.29
CA ARG A 64 -12.82 31.79 -9.73
C ARG A 64 -13.58 30.75 -10.55
N GLU A 65 -12.94 30.20 -11.57
CA GLU A 65 -13.56 29.21 -12.45
C GLU A 65 -13.90 27.91 -11.71
N GLY A 66 -15.07 27.35 -12.04
CA GLY A 66 -15.59 26.10 -11.49
C GLY A 66 -16.25 26.24 -10.13
N VAL A 67 -16.55 25.09 -9.52
CA VAL A 67 -17.14 24.93 -8.20
C VAL A 67 -16.13 24.25 -7.29
N TYR A 68 -16.08 24.72 -6.05
CA TYR A 68 -15.24 24.15 -5.00
C TYR A 68 -16.14 23.59 -3.90
N ALA A 69 -15.77 22.43 -3.37
CA ALA A 69 -16.43 21.86 -2.20
C ALA A 69 -15.41 21.54 -1.12
N VAL A 70 -15.71 21.92 0.12
CA VAL A 70 -14.96 21.48 1.30
C VAL A 70 -15.73 20.35 1.94
N TYR A 71 -15.17 19.15 1.87
CA TYR A 71 -15.76 17.94 2.42
C TYR A 71 -15.00 17.54 3.68
N ARG A 72 -15.73 17.40 4.78
CA ARG A 72 -15.18 16.96 6.05
C ARG A 72 -15.37 15.45 6.21
N ALA A 73 -14.26 14.74 6.26
CA ALA A 73 -14.23 13.28 6.28
C ALA A 73 -13.77 12.72 7.65
N SER A 74 -14.42 11.64 8.10
CA SER A 74 -13.84 10.73 9.07
C SER A 74 -12.60 10.03 8.50
N ASP A 75 -11.83 9.32 9.32
CA ASP A 75 -10.62 8.64 8.84
C ASP A 75 -10.95 7.52 7.84
N GLU A 76 -12.08 6.82 8.03
CA GLU A 76 -12.61 5.83 7.08
C GLU A 76 -13.05 6.47 5.75
N GLN A 77 -13.76 7.60 5.83
CA GLN A 77 -14.17 8.34 4.63
C GLN A 77 -12.97 8.93 3.89
N ALA A 78 -11.96 9.42 4.62
CA ALA A 78 -10.73 9.94 4.04
C ALA A 78 -9.99 8.83 3.28
N ALA A 79 -9.91 7.62 3.84
CA ALA A 79 -9.35 6.47 3.14
C ALA A 79 -10.14 6.14 1.87
N ALA A 80 -11.48 6.20 1.91
CA ALA A 80 -12.32 5.99 0.74
C ALA A 80 -12.11 7.05 -0.36
N ILE A 81 -12.03 8.34 0.00
CA ILE A 81 -11.72 9.44 -0.96
C ILE A 81 -10.37 9.20 -1.62
N LEU A 82 -9.35 8.89 -0.81
CA LEU A 82 -7.98 8.71 -1.27
C LEU A 82 -7.80 7.46 -2.14
N ALA A 83 -8.60 6.42 -1.91
CA ALA A 83 -8.58 5.19 -2.71
C ALA A 83 -9.43 5.30 -4.00
N ALA A 84 -10.32 6.30 -4.10
CA ALA A 84 -11.21 6.44 -5.23
C ALA A 84 -10.50 6.97 -6.48
N THR A 85 -10.85 6.42 -7.64
CA THR A 85 -10.53 7.05 -8.92
C THR A 85 -11.52 8.19 -9.15
N LEU A 86 -11.04 9.43 -9.08
CA LEU A 86 -11.88 10.59 -9.32
C LEU A 86 -12.31 10.65 -10.80
N PRO A 87 -13.56 11.01 -11.09
CA PRO A 87 -14.02 11.25 -12.45
C PRO A 87 -13.19 12.32 -13.17
N GLU A 88 -13.13 12.25 -14.49
CA GLU A 88 -12.49 13.28 -15.32
C GLU A 88 -13.09 14.67 -15.00
N GLY A 89 -12.22 15.66 -14.82
CA GLY A 89 -12.62 17.02 -14.47
C GLY A 89 -12.90 17.27 -12.98
N VAL A 90 -12.71 16.27 -12.11
CA VAL A 90 -12.74 16.43 -10.65
C VAL A 90 -11.34 16.27 -10.08
N ALA A 91 -10.88 17.22 -9.28
CA ALA A 91 -9.57 17.21 -8.65
C ALA A 91 -9.64 17.50 -7.15
N LEU A 92 -8.75 16.88 -6.38
CA LEU A 92 -8.41 17.35 -5.05
C LEU A 92 -7.37 18.46 -5.18
N VAL A 93 -7.68 19.64 -4.67
CA VAL A 93 -6.84 20.83 -4.78
C VAL A 93 -6.53 21.40 -3.39
N ASP A 94 -5.53 22.27 -3.33
CA ASP A 94 -5.32 23.07 -2.14
C ASP A 94 -6.45 24.12 -2.04
N PRO A 95 -6.99 24.38 -0.84
CA PRO A 95 -8.06 25.36 -0.69
C PRO A 95 -7.54 26.74 -1.12
N PRO A 96 -8.09 27.35 -2.20
CA PRO A 96 -7.69 28.69 -2.60
C PRO A 96 -7.96 29.73 -1.51
N ALA A 97 -7.25 30.85 -1.58
CA ALA A 97 -7.50 31.99 -0.72
C ALA A 97 -8.97 32.44 -0.81
N GLY A 98 -9.57 32.78 0.33
CA GLY A 98 -10.98 33.18 0.42
C GLY A 98 -11.94 32.06 0.83
N LEU A 99 -11.51 30.79 0.85
CA LEU A 99 -12.30 29.72 1.47
C LEU A 99 -12.34 29.87 3.00
N PRO A 100 -13.51 29.66 3.63
CA PRO A 100 -13.58 29.56 5.08
C PRO A 100 -12.74 28.38 5.56
N ARG A 101 -11.97 28.58 6.64
CA ARG A 101 -11.25 27.49 7.30
C ARG A 101 -12.15 26.90 8.38
N PHE A 102 -12.37 25.59 8.33
CA PHE A 102 -13.31 24.93 9.23
C PHE A 102 -12.64 24.23 10.43
N GLY A 103 -11.32 24.34 10.59
CA GLY A 103 -10.57 23.85 11.75
C GLY A 103 -10.18 22.37 11.72
N GLY A 104 -10.41 21.64 10.63
CA GLY A 104 -9.84 20.31 10.42
C GLY A 104 -8.39 20.38 9.90
N GLU A 105 -7.70 19.25 9.94
CA GLU A 105 -6.42 19.09 9.27
C GLU A 105 -6.67 19.05 7.76
N TRP A 106 -6.11 20.02 7.04
CA TRP A 106 -6.22 20.11 5.58
C TRP A 106 -5.23 19.13 4.98
N LEU A 107 -5.73 18.21 4.17
CA LEU A 107 -4.87 17.48 3.25
C LEU A 107 -4.83 18.25 1.94
N SER A 108 -3.69 18.88 1.66
CA SER A 108 -3.38 19.38 0.32
C SER A 108 -3.41 18.24 -0.70
N GLY A 109 -3.61 18.55 -1.98
CA GLY A 109 -3.57 17.53 -3.04
C GLY A 109 -2.26 16.73 -3.03
N ARG A 110 -1.15 17.37 -2.63
CA ARG A 110 0.17 16.74 -2.50
C ARG A 110 0.33 15.91 -1.23
N GLU A 111 -0.17 16.36 -0.08
CA GLU A 111 -0.15 15.55 1.16
C GLU A 111 -1.08 14.34 1.03
N ALA A 112 -2.25 14.52 0.43
CA ALA A 112 -3.15 13.45 0.05
C ALA A 112 -2.43 12.41 -0.82
N LEU A 113 -1.73 12.85 -1.88
CA LEU A 113 -0.97 11.96 -2.75
C LEU A 113 0.12 11.19 -1.99
N THR A 114 0.90 11.89 -1.16
CA THR A 114 2.00 11.26 -0.37
C THR A 114 1.46 10.21 0.60
N GLU A 115 0.33 10.50 1.24
CA GLU A 115 -0.36 9.57 2.13
C GLU A 115 -0.85 8.32 1.37
N VAL A 116 -1.43 8.50 0.17
CA VAL A 116 -1.87 7.35 -0.66
C VAL A 116 -0.68 6.51 -1.11
N GLN A 117 0.43 7.13 -1.49
CA GLN A 117 1.66 6.42 -1.85
C GLN A 117 2.17 5.59 -0.67
N ALA A 118 2.22 6.15 0.54
CA ALA A 118 2.64 5.44 1.73
C ALA A 118 1.73 4.24 2.04
N GLN A 119 0.41 4.41 1.92
CA GLN A 119 -0.55 3.32 2.11
C GLN A 119 -0.42 2.21 1.07
N ALA A 120 -0.25 2.57 -0.21
CA ALA A 120 -0.01 1.59 -1.28
C ALA A 120 1.30 0.82 -1.08
N CYS A 121 2.38 1.52 -0.69
CA CYS A 121 3.65 0.89 -0.31
C CYS A 121 3.48 -0.09 0.86
N ALA A 122 2.69 0.26 1.88
CA ALA A 122 2.42 -0.64 3.01
C ALA A 122 1.62 -1.89 2.62
N ARG A 123 0.69 -1.78 1.66
CA ARG A 123 -0.03 -2.94 1.11
C ARG A 123 0.90 -3.85 0.32
N ILE A 124 1.78 -3.29 -0.52
CA ILE A 124 2.83 -4.03 -1.23
C ILE A 124 3.75 -4.78 -0.24
N ASP A 125 4.16 -4.13 0.84
CA ASP A 125 4.97 -4.76 1.90
C ASP A 125 4.21 -5.92 2.58
N THR A 126 2.92 -5.73 2.86
CA THR A 126 2.06 -6.77 3.45
C THR A 126 1.89 -7.97 2.52
N THR A 127 1.70 -7.74 1.22
CA THR A 127 1.59 -8.81 0.22
C THR A 127 2.90 -9.58 0.10
N ALA A 128 4.05 -8.89 0.06
CA ALA A 128 5.37 -9.53 0.01
C ALA A 128 5.60 -10.45 1.22
N GLU A 129 5.31 -9.96 2.44
CA GLU A 129 5.41 -10.76 3.67
C GLU A 129 4.46 -11.97 3.64
N SER A 130 3.21 -11.78 3.18
CA SER A 130 2.25 -12.87 3.03
C SER A 130 2.72 -13.94 2.04
N LEU A 131 3.34 -13.54 0.93
CA LEU A 131 3.91 -14.45 -0.07
C LEU A 131 5.09 -15.24 0.50
N CYS A 132 6.02 -14.59 1.21
CA CYS A 132 7.13 -15.28 1.88
C CYS A 132 6.60 -16.30 2.89
N ASN A 133 5.61 -15.93 3.68
CA ASN A 133 5.00 -16.79 4.71
C ASN A 133 4.21 -17.99 4.15
N GLN A 134 4.01 -18.08 2.82
CA GLN A 134 3.45 -19.28 2.18
C GLN A 134 4.48 -20.40 2.00
N VAL A 135 5.78 -20.06 1.94
CA VAL A 135 6.86 -21.04 1.70
C VAL A 135 7.73 -21.27 2.94
N ILE A 136 7.76 -20.31 3.87
CA ILE A 136 8.49 -20.43 5.12
C ILE A 136 7.56 -20.25 6.31
N THR A 137 7.75 -21.04 7.36
CA THR A 137 7.01 -20.83 8.60
C THR A 137 7.52 -19.55 9.29
N PRO A 138 6.63 -18.59 9.61
CA PRO A 138 7.04 -17.35 10.25
C PRO A 138 7.60 -17.57 11.66
N GLY A 139 8.44 -16.65 12.10
CA GLY A 139 8.96 -16.57 13.47
C GLY A 139 10.48 -16.63 13.56
N SER A 140 11.06 -15.77 14.39
CA SER A 140 12.51 -15.62 14.54
C SER A 140 13.21 -16.92 14.99
N ALA A 141 12.58 -17.66 15.92
CA ALA A 141 13.12 -18.95 16.37
C ALA A 141 13.08 -20.03 15.28
N GLN A 142 12.07 -20.01 14.40
CA GLN A 142 11.99 -20.93 13.27
C GLN A 142 13.04 -20.58 12.22
N MET A 143 13.20 -19.29 11.91
CA MET A 143 14.24 -18.81 11.00
C MET A 143 15.64 -19.22 11.47
N ALA A 144 15.95 -19.05 12.75
CA ALA A 144 17.24 -19.48 13.31
C ALA A 144 17.46 -21.00 13.17
N ARG A 145 16.40 -21.81 13.29
CA ARG A 145 16.47 -23.26 13.05
C ARG A 145 16.71 -23.57 11.58
N TYR A 146 16.05 -22.90 10.64
CA TYR A 146 16.25 -23.10 9.20
C TYR A 146 17.68 -22.71 8.79
N GLN A 147 18.17 -21.55 9.22
CA GLN A 147 19.55 -21.11 8.94
C GLN A 147 20.58 -22.08 9.51
N ARG A 148 20.37 -22.59 10.74
CA ARG A 148 21.24 -23.63 11.31
C ARG A 148 21.21 -24.92 10.51
N LYS A 149 20.03 -25.38 10.08
CA LYS A 149 19.87 -26.59 9.26
C LYS A 149 20.59 -26.44 7.93
N GLU A 150 20.39 -25.32 7.24
CA GLU A 150 21.06 -24.99 5.99
C GLU A 150 22.57 -24.99 6.15
N ALA A 151 23.11 -24.29 7.17
CA ALA A 151 24.54 -24.23 7.43
C ALA A 151 25.14 -25.63 7.68
N GLN A 152 24.46 -26.46 8.48
CA GLN A 152 24.90 -27.84 8.71
C GLN A 152 24.81 -28.68 7.44
N ALA A 153 23.76 -28.54 6.62
CA ALA A 153 23.58 -29.30 5.39
C ALA A 153 24.66 -28.97 4.35
N ARG A 154 24.94 -27.68 4.14
CA ARG A 154 26.01 -27.24 3.24
C ARG A 154 27.38 -27.72 3.71
N ALA A 155 27.65 -27.62 5.02
CA ALA A 155 28.91 -28.10 5.59
C ALA A 155 29.02 -29.64 5.55
N PHE A 156 27.92 -30.38 5.71
CA PHE A 156 27.89 -31.84 5.62
C PHE A 156 28.26 -32.31 4.21
N ARG A 157 27.70 -31.68 3.18
CA ARG A 157 27.97 -32.02 1.76
C ARG A 157 29.44 -31.84 1.37
N ALA A 158 30.19 -30.99 2.07
CA ALA A 158 31.61 -30.77 1.85
C ALA A 158 32.51 -31.63 2.74
N ALA A 159 31.94 -32.33 3.73
CA ALA A 159 32.70 -33.08 4.72
C ALA A 159 32.96 -34.52 4.26
N VAL A 160 34.08 -35.08 4.74
CA VAL A 160 34.38 -36.51 4.62
C VAL A 160 33.80 -37.20 5.84
N VAL A 161 32.95 -38.21 5.64
CA VAL A 161 32.39 -39.00 6.72
C VAL A 161 33.48 -39.94 7.25
N PRO A 162 33.82 -39.90 8.55
CA PRO A 162 34.84 -40.77 9.11
C PRO A 162 34.34 -42.22 9.22
N ASP A 163 35.23 -43.17 8.97
CA ASP A 163 34.97 -44.61 9.14
C ASP A 163 35.20 -45.08 10.58
N ASP A 164 36.00 -44.35 11.37
CA ASP A 164 36.25 -44.67 12.77
C ASP A 164 34.98 -44.45 13.62
N PRO A 165 34.56 -45.41 14.46
CA PRO A 165 33.34 -45.29 15.25
C PRO A 165 33.29 -44.12 16.25
N GLU A 166 34.42 -43.75 16.87
CA GLU A 166 34.48 -42.65 17.84
C GLU A 166 34.40 -41.30 17.11
N GLU A 167 35.15 -41.16 16.02
CA GLU A 167 35.07 -39.98 15.15
C GLU A 167 33.68 -39.83 14.52
N LEU A 168 33.05 -40.94 14.11
CA LEU A 168 31.69 -40.94 13.57
C LEU A 168 30.65 -40.51 14.60
N ALA A 169 30.82 -40.87 15.87
CA ALA A 169 29.94 -40.42 16.94
C ALA A 169 30.03 -38.88 17.14
N ALA A 170 31.24 -38.32 17.14
CA ALA A 170 31.45 -36.87 17.21
C ALA A 170 30.90 -36.16 15.97
N PHE A 171 31.13 -36.73 14.78
CA PHE A 171 30.62 -36.23 13.50
C PHE A 171 29.08 -36.15 13.50
N ARG A 172 28.40 -37.17 14.02
CA ARG A 172 26.93 -37.18 14.16
C ARG A 172 26.42 -36.04 15.06
N GLN A 173 27.14 -35.73 16.13
CA GLN A 173 26.78 -34.62 17.01
C GLN A 173 27.00 -33.26 16.34
N GLN A 174 28.09 -33.10 15.58
CA GLN A 174 28.38 -31.89 14.82
C GLN A 174 27.26 -31.57 13.81
N TYR A 175 26.74 -32.61 13.13
CA TYR A 175 25.68 -32.51 12.12
C TYR A 175 24.32 -33.03 12.64
N ALA A 176 24.02 -32.78 13.92
CA ALA A 176 22.81 -33.29 14.57
C ALA A 176 21.50 -32.91 13.84
N ALA A 177 21.45 -31.77 13.15
CA ALA A 177 20.27 -31.36 12.40
C ALA A 177 20.01 -32.23 11.15
N ILE A 178 21.07 -32.81 10.58
CA ILE A 178 20.98 -33.73 9.44
C ILE A 178 20.63 -35.13 9.92
N TYR A 179 21.38 -35.65 10.88
CA TYR A 179 21.14 -37.00 11.41
C TYR A 179 19.78 -37.13 12.11
N GLY A 180 19.28 -36.06 12.73
CA GLY A 180 17.97 -36.05 13.38
C GLY A 180 16.77 -36.13 12.43
N GLU A 181 16.96 -35.97 11.12
CA GLU A 181 15.90 -36.02 10.10
C GLU A 181 15.97 -37.27 9.21
N VAL A 182 16.93 -38.16 9.45
CA VAL A 182 17.03 -39.45 8.74
C VAL A 182 15.81 -40.30 9.07
N GLY A 183 15.16 -40.83 8.03
CA GLY A 183 13.89 -41.57 8.13
C GLY A 183 12.65 -40.69 8.27
N ILE A 184 12.81 -39.35 8.34
CA ILE A 184 11.71 -38.38 8.31
C ILE A 184 11.71 -37.64 6.98
N THR A 185 12.84 -37.03 6.63
CA THR A 185 13.00 -36.22 5.42
C THR A 185 13.55 -37.06 4.26
N ALA A 186 14.51 -37.95 4.54
CA ALA A 186 15.04 -38.92 3.57
C ALA A 186 15.74 -40.10 4.28
N ASP A 187 16.04 -41.16 3.54
CA ASP A 187 16.57 -42.42 4.11
C ASP A 187 18.04 -42.37 4.53
N THR A 188 18.81 -41.37 4.07
CA THR A 188 20.24 -41.25 4.38
C THR A 188 20.61 -39.82 4.77
N PRO A 189 21.66 -39.61 5.60
CA PRO A 189 22.13 -38.27 5.94
C PRO A 189 22.49 -37.42 4.72
N GLN A 190 23.09 -38.05 3.70
CA GLN A 190 23.44 -37.39 2.44
C GLN A 190 22.18 -36.88 1.71
N ALA A 191 21.17 -37.75 1.56
CA ALA A 191 19.91 -37.37 0.93
C ALA A 191 19.17 -36.28 1.74
N VAL A 192 19.21 -36.34 3.07
CA VAL A 192 18.66 -35.28 3.93
C VAL A 192 19.37 -33.94 3.68
N ALA A 193 20.70 -33.93 3.65
CA ALA A 193 21.46 -32.72 3.39
C ALA A 193 21.18 -32.13 1.99
N GLU A 194 21.01 -32.99 0.99
CA GLU A 194 20.62 -32.58 -0.37
C GLU A 194 19.23 -31.95 -0.41
N VAL A 195 18.23 -32.57 0.23
CA VAL A 195 16.87 -32.02 0.32
C VAL A 195 16.87 -30.67 1.03
N ILE A 196 17.55 -30.55 2.18
CA ILE A 196 17.61 -29.28 2.93
C ILE A 196 18.25 -28.17 2.10
N VAL A 197 19.36 -28.46 1.39
CA VAL A 197 20.01 -27.45 0.53
C VAL A 197 19.10 -27.06 -0.63
N ALA A 198 18.47 -28.03 -1.30
CA ALA A 198 17.56 -27.74 -2.40
C ALA A 198 16.36 -26.89 -1.96
N MET A 199 15.77 -27.18 -0.81
CA MET A 199 14.69 -26.38 -0.23
C MET A 199 15.15 -24.96 0.13
N ALA A 200 16.32 -24.83 0.76
CA ALA A 200 16.88 -23.53 1.11
C ALA A 200 17.16 -22.68 -0.14
N ASP A 201 17.77 -23.26 -1.17
CA ASP A 201 18.04 -22.58 -2.44
C ASP A 201 16.73 -22.12 -3.10
N ALA A 202 15.68 -22.94 -3.09
CA ALA A 202 14.36 -22.58 -3.63
C ALA A 202 13.71 -21.43 -2.84
N TRP A 203 13.79 -21.45 -1.51
CA TRP A 203 13.23 -20.40 -0.67
C TRP A 203 13.96 -19.07 -0.84
N TRP A 204 15.29 -19.09 -0.88
CA TRP A 204 16.07 -17.86 -1.11
C TRP A 204 15.79 -17.27 -2.49
N ALA A 205 15.78 -18.10 -3.54
CA ALA A 205 15.46 -17.64 -4.88
C ALA A 205 14.05 -17.03 -4.98
N TYR A 206 13.06 -17.64 -4.31
CA TYR A 206 11.71 -17.10 -4.27
C TYR A 206 11.64 -15.79 -3.46
N GLY A 207 12.28 -15.74 -2.29
CA GLY A 207 12.35 -14.53 -1.45
C GLY A 207 13.00 -13.35 -2.18
N ASP A 208 14.09 -13.58 -2.89
CA ASP A 208 14.77 -12.57 -3.71
C ASP A 208 13.85 -12.06 -4.83
N ALA A 209 13.11 -12.95 -5.49
CA ALA A 209 12.15 -12.58 -6.53
C ALA A 209 10.97 -11.75 -5.96
N VAL A 210 10.45 -12.11 -4.79
CA VAL A 210 9.42 -11.33 -4.08
C VAL A 210 9.95 -9.95 -3.70
N GLU A 211 11.18 -9.87 -3.16
CA GLU A 211 11.81 -8.61 -2.79
C GLU A 211 12.03 -7.70 -4.00
N ALA A 212 12.49 -8.25 -5.12
CA ALA A 212 12.65 -7.51 -6.36
C ALA A 212 11.32 -6.92 -6.86
N ALA A 213 10.23 -7.71 -6.85
CA ALA A 213 8.90 -7.24 -7.21
C ALA A 213 8.39 -6.15 -6.24
N ARG A 214 8.60 -6.34 -4.94
CA ARG A 214 8.24 -5.38 -3.88
C ARG A 214 8.92 -4.03 -4.10
N LEU A 215 10.24 -4.02 -4.28
CA LEU A 215 11.02 -2.80 -4.48
C LEU A 215 10.65 -2.09 -5.79
N ALA A 216 10.45 -2.84 -6.87
CA ALA A 216 10.01 -2.27 -8.15
C ALA A 216 8.62 -1.64 -8.05
N GLY A 217 7.67 -2.32 -7.40
CA GLY A 217 6.31 -1.84 -7.18
C GLY A 217 6.28 -0.54 -6.37
N LYS A 218 6.99 -0.50 -5.23
CA LYS A 218 7.09 0.71 -4.40
C LYS A 218 7.68 1.88 -5.15
N ARG A 219 8.74 1.65 -5.92
CA ARG A 219 9.35 2.68 -6.77
C ARG A 219 8.35 3.23 -7.80
N ALA A 220 7.53 2.37 -8.41
CA ALA A 220 6.52 2.80 -9.37
C ALA A 220 5.41 3.63 -8.71
N VAL A 221 4.95 3.23 -7.51
CA VAL A 221 3.98 3.98 -6.69
C VAL A 221 4.53 5.35 -6.31
N GLU A 222 5.77 5.44 -5.84
CA GLU A 222 6.43 6.70 -5.45
C GLU A 222 6.64 7.64 -6.64
N ALA A 223 6.80 7.09 -7.85
CA ALA A 223 6.94 7.86 -9.08
C ALA A 223 5.60 8.34 -9.67
N ALA A 224 4.46 7.81 -9.21
CA ALA A 224 3.15 8.18 -9.71
C ALA A 224 2.77 9.62 -9.31
N GLY A 225 2.26 10.39 -10.27
CA GLY A 225 1.90 11.80 -10.07
C GLY A 225 0.47 12.05 -9.61
N ASP A 226 -0.38 11.01 -9.62
CA ASP A 226 -1.80 11.09 -9.28
C ASP A 226 -2.32 9.75 -8.70
N LEU A 227 -3.55 9.75 -8.20
CA LEU A 227 -4.17 8.59 -7.55
C LEU A 227 -4.37 7.42 -8.51
N ALA A 228 -4.74 7.69 -9.77
CA ALA A 228 -4.94 6.67 -10.78
C ALA A 228 -3.62 5.96 -11.12
N GLY A 229 -2.52 6.71 -11.21
CA GLY A 229 -1.17 6.20 -11.41
C GLY A 229 -0.70 5.34 -10.24
N ILE A 230 -1.03 5.71 -8.99
CA ILE A 230 -0.71 4.88 -7.82
C ILE A 230 -1.44 3.55 -7.89
N ALA A 231 -2.75 3.56 -8.14
CA ALA A 231 -3.55 2.34 -8.25
C ALA A 231 -3.08 1.44 -9.40
N ALA A 232 -2.75 2.03 -10.56
CA ALA A 232 -2.21 1.30 -11.69
C ALA A 232 -0.84 0.69 -11.39
N ALA A 233 0.05 1.43 -10.71
CA ALA A 233 1.37 0.94 -10.32
C ALA A 233 1.28 -0.23 -9.32
N GLU A 234 0.39 -0.13 -8.33
CA GLU A 234 0.15 -1.20 -7.35
C GLU A 234 -0.43 -2.46 -8.04
N ALA A 235 -1.41 -2.31 -8.92
CA ALA A 235 -2.00 -3.42 -9.66
C ALA A 235 -1.03 -4.07 -10.67
N ALA A 236 -0.03 -3.32 -11.14
CA ALA A 236 0.97 -3.81 -12.09
C ALA A 236 2.10 -4.62 -11.43
N VAL A 237 2.13 -4.77 -10.10
CA VAL A 237 3.15 -5.59 -9.43
C VAL A 237 2.99 -7.05 -9.82
N VAL A 238 3.97 -7.58 -10.54
CA VAL A 238 4.01 -8.99 -10.95
C VAL A 238 4.76 -9.79 -9.90
N TRP A 239 4.02 -10.56 -9.11
CA TRP A 239 4.57 -11.45 -8.08
C TRP A 239 5.06 -12.77 -8.69
N PRO A 240 6.15 -13.38 -8.16
CA PRO A 240 6.59 -14.69 -8.62
C PRO A 240 5.56 -15.77 -8.27
N ALA A 241 5.49 -16.81 -9.11
CA ALA A 241 4.72 -18.01 -8.78
C ALA A 241 5.37 -18.75 -7.60
N LEU A 242 4.54 -19.43 -6.80
CA LEU A 242 5.04 -20.29 -5.73
C LEU A 242 6.00 -21.34 -6.30
N PRO A 243 7.11 -21.64 -5.60
CA PRO A 243 8.00 -22.73 -5.98
C PRO A 243 7.23 -24.06 -5.96
N ALA A 244 7.51 -24.91 -6.93
CA ALA A 244 6.89 -26.22 -7.11
C ALA A 244 7.35 -27.24 -6.05
#